data_AF-A0A0G1ST94-F1
#
_entry.id   AF-A0A0G1ST94-F1
#
_cell.length_a   1.000
_cell.length_b   1.000
_cell.length_c   1.000
_cell.angle_alpha   90.00
_cell.angle_beta   90.00
_cell.angle_gamma   90.00
#
_symmetry.space_group_name_H-M   'P 1'
#
loop_
_entity.id
_entity.type
_entity.pdbx_description
1 polymer ?
#
loop_
_entity_poly.entity_id
_entity_poly.type
_entity_poly.pdbx_seq_one_letter_code
_entity_poly.pdbx_strand_id
1 'polypeptide(L)'
;MVFHYTLSWAILWCMILSDRDIKKAIKSGRIRIRPKPDWGVQLGSCMIDLQLGNVYRVFNHSKTPYLDPQNPKTLSDVTTEIRVKDGDVVHSTAANIECGFRGNITLELANMGRIPVMLYPGMRICSLSFEQLTSPAEVPYYKKKGAKYVGQKKPEASKIAQEK
;
A
#
# COMPACT_ATOMS: atom_id res chain seq x y z
N MET A 1 37.90 -6.84 -39.71
CA MET A 1 37.82 -7.31 -38.32
C MET A 1 36.40 -7.05 -37.85
N VAL A 2 35.55 -8.08 -37.78
CA VAL A 2 34.13 -7.93 -37.41
C VAL A 2 34.00 -8.38 -35.96
N PHE A 3 33.54 -7.49 -35.07
CA PHE A 3 33.22 -7.87 -33.71
C PHE A 3 31.93 -8.70 -33.70
N HIS A 4 32.03 -9.99 -33.39
CA HIS A 4 30.90 -10.84 -33.02
C HIS A 4 30.58 -10.59 -31.54
N TYR A 5 29.66 -9.68 -31.25
CA TYR A 5 28.98 -9.66 -29.96
C TYR A 5 27.48 -9.71 -30.15
N THR A 6 26.88 -10.85 -29.79
CA THR A 6 25.45 -10.98 -29.56
C THR A 6 25.15 -10.59 -28.12
N LEU A 7 24.56 -9.41 -27.92
CA LEU A 7 23.91 -9.05 -26.66
C LEU A 7 22.65 -9.91 -26.52
N SER A 8 22.71 -11.01 -25.77
CA SER A 8 21.49 -11.70 -25.33
C SER A 8 20.90 -10.90 -24.17
N TRP A 9 19.87 -10.10 -24.46
CA TRP A 9 19.01 -9.57 -23.41
C TRP A 9 18.28 -10.75 -22.76
N ALA A 10 18.68 -11.13 -21.55
CA ALA A 10 17.84 -11.97 -20.72
C ALA A 10 16.56 -11.18 -20.46
N ILE A 11 15.44 -11.67 -21.00
CA ILE A 11 14.12 -11.16 -20.68
C ILE A 11 13.94 -11.38 -19.18
N LEU A 12 14.14 -10.32 -18.40
CA LEU A 12 13.86 -10.29 -16.97
C LEU A 12 12.35 -10.26 -16.82
N TRP A 13 11.74 -11.44 -16.84
CA TRP A 13 10.34 -11.62 -16.49
C TRP A 13 10.14 -11.13 -15.06
N CYS A 14 9.24 -10.16 -14.87
CA CYS A 14 8.69 -9.88 -13.55
C CYS A 14 7.98 -11.16 -13.07
N MET A 15 8.44 -11.73 -11.95
CA MET A 15 7.88 -12.94 -11.38
C MET A 15 6.79 -12.58 -10.36
N ILE A 16 5.54 -12.55 -10.80
CA ILE A 16 4.37 -12.43 -9.91
C ILE A 16 4.14 -13.79 -9.24
N LEU A 17 3.94 -13.79 -7.93
CA LEU A 17 3.64 -15.01 -7.17
C LEU A 17 2.23 -15.54 -7.48
N SER A 18 2.15 -16.82 -7.81
CA SER A 18 0.88 -17.56 -7.90
C SER A 18 0.23 -17.74 -6.52
N ASP A 19 -1.05 -18.09 -6.50
CA ASP A 19 -1.79 -18.50 -5.30
C ASP A 19 -1.06 -19.57 -4.46
N ARG A 20 -0.45 -20.56 -5.14
CA ARG A 20 0.37 -21.62 -4.52
C ARG A 20 1.61 -21.05 -3.86
N ASP A 21 2.28 -20.10 -4.50
CA ASP A 21 3.52 -19.52 -3.98
C ASP A 21 3.26 -18.47 -2.90
N ILE A 22 2.15 -17.74 -2.97
CA ILE A 22 1.64 -16.89 -1.89
C ILE A 22 1.40 -17.74 -0.64
N LYS A 23 0.70 -18.88 -0.77
CA LYS A 23 0.48 -19.83 0.34
C LYS A 23 1.80 -20.33 0.94
N LYS A 24 2.75 -20.74 0.09
CA LYS A 24 4.08 -21.19 0.54
C LYS A 24 4.84 -20.08 1.27
N ALA A 25 4.85 -18.87 0.73
CA ALA A 25 5.55 -17.72 1.31
C ALA A 25 4.95 -17.29 2.65
N ILE A 26 3.63 -17.40 2.83
CA ILE A 26 2.97 -17.16 4.11
C ILE A 26 3.27 -18.30 5.10
N LYS A 27 3.25 -19.56 4.66
CA LYS A 27 3.58 -20.73 5.49
C LYS A 27 5.03 -20.71 5.99
N SER A 28 5.98 -20.29 5.15
CA SER A 28 7.40 -20.17 5.51
C SER A 28 7.71 -18.93 6.35
N GLY A 29 6.76 -18.01 6.50
CA GLY A 29 6.94 -16.75 7.22
C GLY A 29 7.69 -15.67 6.42
N ARG A 30 8.02 -15.91 5.14
CA ARG A 30 8.59 -14.90 4.24
C ARG A 30 7.65 -13.72 4.04
N ILE A 31 6.36 -14.00 3.87
CA ILE A 31 5.29 -13.00 3.84
C ILE A 31 4.44 -13.17 5.10
N ARG A 32 4.06 -12.05 5.72
CA ARG A 32 3.26 -12.07 6.95
C ARG A 32 2.09 -11.11 6.79
N ILE A 33 0.89 -11.67 6.77
CA ILE A 33 -0.37 -10.92 6.71
C ILE A 33 -1.14 -11.20 8.00
N ARG A 34 -1.63 -10.14 8.65
CA ARG A 34 -2.45 -10.21 9.86
C ARG A 34 -3.65 -9.27 9.72
N PRO A 35 -4.89 -9.71 10.05
CA PRO A 35 -5.28 -11.05 10.47
C PRO A 35 -5.02 -12.12 9.38
N LYS A 36 -5.04 -13.40 9.76
CA LYS A 36 -4.76 -14.50 8.82
C LYS A 36 -5.85 -14.49 7.72
N PRO A 37 -5.49 -14.44 6.43
CA PRO A 37 -6.47 -14.44 5.35
C PRO A 37 -7.26 -15.74 5.26
N ASP A 38 -8.51 -15.64 4.81
CA ASP A 38 -9.33 -16.78 4.41
C ASP A 38 -8.99 -17.19 2.96
N TRP A 39 -8.49 -18.40 2.77
CA TRP A 39 -8.11 -18.91 1.45
C TRP A 39 -9.28 -19.18 0.51
N GLY A 40 -10.47 -19.44 1.04
CA GLY A 40 -11.66 -19.73 0.23
C GLY A 40 -12.28 -18.47 -0.38
N VAL A 41 -12.04 -17.31 0.24
CA VAL A 41 -12.72 -16.05 -0.10
C VAL A 41 -11.77 -14.97 -0.60
N GLN A 42 -10.56 -14.87 -0.02
CA GLN A 42 -9.64 -13.75 -0.30
C GLN A 42 -8.54 -14.10 -1.30
N LEU A 43 -8.30 -15.39 -1.60
CA LEU A 43 -7.18 -15.77 -2.47
C LEU A 43 -7.63 -15.88 -3.93
N GLY A 44 -7.07 -15.04 -4.79
CA GLY A 44 -7.14 -15.16 -6.25
C GLY A 44 -5.96 -15.95 -6.82
N SER A 45 -5.90 -16.09 -8.14
CA SER A 45 -4.87 -16.88 -8.86
C SER A 45 -3.44 -16.36 -8.69
N CYS A 46 -3.26 -15.05 -8.52
CA CYS A 46 -1.95 -14.38 -8.34
C CYS A 46 -2.01 -13.17 -7.39
N MET A 47 -3.09 -13.08 -6.61
CA MET A 47 -3.33 -11.94 -5.71
C MET A 47 -4.12 -12.37 -4.48
N ILE A 48 -4.10 -11.53 -3.45
CA ILE A 48 -4.87 -11.71 -2.23
C ILE A 48 -5.64 -10.45 -1.87
N ASP A 49 -6.94 -10.58 -1.66
CA ASP A 49 -7.83 -9.47 -1.31
C ASP A 49 -7.60 -9.02 0.13
N LEU A 50 -7.51 -7.70 0.31
CA LEU A 50 -7.47 -7.03 1.60
C LEU A 50 -8.87 -6.60 2.03
N GLN A 51 -9.07 -6.62 3.34
CA GLN A 51 -10.28 -6.12 3.98
C GLN A 51 -10.06 -4.69 4.49
N LEU A 52 -11.10 -3.88 4.39
CA LEU A 52 -11.10 -2.51 4.87
C LEU A 52 -11.11 -2.47 6.40
N GLY A 53 -10.24 -1.62 6.99
CA GLY A 53 -10.25 -1.34 8.42
C GLY A 53 -11.43 -0.45 8.84
N ASN A 54 -11.56 -0.18 10.14
CA ASN A 54 -12.59 0.72 10.69
C ASN A 54 -12.05 2.12 11.07
N VAL A 55 -10.79 2.41 10.75
CA VAL A 55 -10.16 3.70 11.02
C VAL A 55 -9.89 4.39 9.69
N TYR A 56 -10.39 5.61 9.58
CA TYR A 56 -10.32 6.41 8.36
C TYR A 56 -9.70 7.75 8.71
N ARG A 57 -9.19 8.42 7.67
CA ARG A 57 -8.66 9.77 7.79
C ARG A 57 -9.25 10.60 6.66
N VAL A 58 -9.98 11.66 7.00
CA VAL A 58 -10.73 12.49 6.03
C VAL A 58 -10.07 13.85 5.90
N PHE A 59 -10.01 14.37 4.67
CA PHE A 59 -9.49 15.70 4.36
C PHE A 59 -10.53 16.79 4.65
N ASN A 60 -10.12 17.81 5.41
CA ASN A 60 -10.91 18.99 5.76
C ASN A 60 -10.69 20.09 4.71
N HIS A 61 -11.25 19.94 3.51
CA HIS A 61 -11.01 20.86 2.37
C HIS A 61 -11.41 22.32 2.63
N SER A 62 -12.26 22.61 3.63
CA SER A 62 -12.74 23.96 3.96
C SER A 62 -11.80 24.79 4.83
N LYS A 63 -10.78 24.18 5.46
CA LYS A 63 -9.91 24.87 6.43
C LYS A 63 -8.66 25.50 5.82
N THR A 64 -8.22 25.03 4.66
CA THR A 64 -6.97 25.49 4.04
C THR A 64 -7.14 25.56 2.53
N PRO A 65 -6.90 26.72 1.89
CA PRO A 65 -7.17 26.91 0.45
C PRO A 65 -6.22 26.13 -0.46
N TYR A 66 -5.05 25.72 0.06
CA TYR A 66 -4.06 24.95 -0.66
C TYR A 66 -3.18 24.15 0.32
N LEU A 67 -2.53 23.11 -0.17
CA LEU A 67 -1.51 22.36 0.56
C LEU A 67 -0.17 22.64 -0.08
N ASP A 68 0.78 23.15 0.71
CA ASP A 68 2.15 23.38 0.29
C ASP A 68 3.07 22.39 1.04
N PRO A 69 3.59 21.35 0.35
CA PRO A 69 4.50 20.38 0.93
C PRO A 69 5.74 20.98 1.62
N GLN A 70 6.19 22.16 1.18
CA GLN A 70 7.36 22.85 1.71
C GLN A 70 7.03 23.73 2.92
N ASN A 71 5.74 23.98 3.18
CA ASN A 71 5.28 24.77 4.31
C ASN A 71 4.49 23.90 5.29
N PRO A 72 5.13 23.40 6.38
CA PRO A 72 4.50 22.52 7.36
C PRO A 72 3.23 23.07 7.99
N LYS A 73 3.07 24.40 8.07
CA LYS A 73 1.87 25.04 8.64
C LYS A 73 0.62 24.79 7.79
N THR A 74 0.78 24.54 6.49
CA THR A 74 -0.33 24.20 5.59
C THR A 74 -0.73 22.73 5.69
N LEU A 75 0.04 21.91 6.41
CA LEU A 75 -0.17 20.47 6.55
C LEU A 75 -0.75 20.06 7.92
N SER A 76 -0.72 20.95 8.91
CA SER A 76 -1.39 20.77 10.20
C SER A 76 -2.92 20.91 10.07
N ASP A 77 -3.67 20.05 10.75
CA ASP A 77 -5.15 20.06 10.81
C ASP A 77 -5.92 19.85 9.49
N VAL A 78 -5.19 19.48 8.42
CA VAL A 78 -5.73 19.15 7.10
C VAL A 78 -6.58 17.89 7.14
N THR A 79 -6.30 16.98 8.06
CA THR A 79 -6.95 15.67 8.11
C THR A 79 -7.40 15.30 9.51
N THR A 80 -8.56 14.67 9.60
CA THR A 80 -9.15 14.20 10.85
C THR A 80 -9.24 12.68 10.85
N GLU A 81 -8.78 12.03 11.92
CA GLU A 81 -9.02 10.60 12.11
C GLU A 81 -10.45 10.38 12.59
N ILE A 82 -11.17 9.50 11.92
CA ILE A 82 -12.51 9.09 12.31
C ILE A 82 -12.55 7.57 12.43
N ARG A 83 -13.31 7.06 13.41
CA ARG A 83 -13.65 5.65 13.49
C ARG A 83 -15.06 5.49 12.99
N VAL A 84 -15.18 4.83 11.84
CA VAL A 84 -16.46 4.68 11.17
C VAL A 84 -17.08 3.39 11.64
N LYS A 85 -18.37 3.48 12.03
CA LYS A 85 -19.20 2.30 12.22
C LYS A 85 -19.74 1.81 10.88
N ASP A 86 -20.13 2.71 9.96
CA ASP A 86 -20.41 2.48 8.53
C ASP A 86 -20.31 3.79 7.69
N GLY A 87 -19.79 3.73 6.45
CA GLY A 87 -19.90 4.74 5.38
C GLY A 87 -18.78 5.80 5.23
N ASP A 88 -18.13 5.86 4.04
CA ASP A 88 -17.62 7.05 3.28
C ASP A 88 -16.58 6.66 2.18
N VAL A 89 -16.31 7.51 1.17
CA VAL A 89 -15.96 7.15 -0.25
C VAL A 89 -14.47 7.21 -0.74
N VAL A 90 -14.12 6.76 -2.00
CA VAL A 90 -12.87 6.07 -2.55
C VAL A 90 -12.07 6.58 -3.83
N HIS A 91 -10.74 6.91 -3.72
CA HIS A 91 -9.60 7.08 -4.66
C HIS A 91 -8.24 6.83 -4.00
N SER A 92 -7.47 5.95 -4.64
CA SER A 92 -6.10 5.50 -4.35
C SER A 92 -5.00 6.47 -4.79
N THR A 93 -3.92 6.60 -4.00
CA THR A 93 -2.57 6.87 -4.49
C THR A 93 -1.47 6.43 -3.50
N ALA A 94 -1.08 5.16 -3.60
CA ALA A 94 0.31 4.66 -3.53
C ALA A 94 0.25 3.15 -3.78
N ALA A 95 0.36 2.74 -5.04
CA ALA A 95 0.15 1.34 -5.44
C ALA A 95 1.29 0.38 -5.00
N ASN A 96 2.44 0.92 -4.61
CA ASN A 96 3.66 0.14 -4.41
C ASN A 96 4.01 0.02 -2.93
N ILE A 97 4.21 -1.21 -2.47
CA ILE A 97 4.72 -1.51 -1.14
C ILE A 97 6.17 -1.94 -1.27
N GLU A 98 7.09 -1.15 -0.72
CA GLU A 98 8.54 -1.46 -0.78
C GLU A 98 8.87 -2.76 -0.02
N CYS A 99 9.86 -3.50 -0.53
CA CYS A 99 10.34 -4.70 0.13
C CYS A 99 10.81 -4.42 1.58
N GLY A 100 10.39 -5.28 2.51
CA GLY A 100 10.66 -5.10 3.93
C GLY A 100 9.75 -4.09 4.64
N PHE A 101 8.71 -3.56 3.99
CA PHE A 101 7.66 -2.82 4.68
C PHE A 101 7.05 -3.66 5.83
N ARG A 102 6.70 -2.98 6.93
CA ARG A 102 6.06 -3.58 8.11
C ARG A 102 5.05 -2.59 8.63
N GLY A 103 3.76 -2.94 8.63
CA GLY A 103 2.71 -2.06 9.12
C GLY A 103 1.37 -2.35 8.44
N ASN A 104 0.37 -1.54 8.80
CA ASN A 104 -0.91 -1.49 8.12
C ASN A 104 -0.78 -0.60 6.88
N ILE A 105 -1.34 -1.06 5.76
CA ILE A 105 -1.33 -0.33 4.50
C ILE A 105 -2.39 0.77 4.58
N THR A 106 -1.99 2.01 4.29
CA THR A 106 -2.94 3.11 4.15
C THR A 106 -3.48 3.10 2.73
N LEU A 107 -4.79 2.92 2.60
CA LEU A 107 -5.49 3.13 1.34
C LEU A 107 -5.95 4.58 1.30
N GLU A 108 -5.67 5.26 0.20
CA GLU A 108 -6.32 6.53 -0.07
C GLU A 108 -7.66 6.22 -0.73
N LEU A 109 -8.69 6.96 -0.34
CA LEU A 109 -10.09 6.86 -0.76
C LEU A 109 -10.61 8.33 -1.15
N ALA A 110 -11.75 8.63 -1.83
CA ALA A 110 -11.88 9.53 -3.04
C ALA A 110 -13.01 9.33 -4.11
N ASN A 111 -14.30 9.53 -3.81
CA ASN A 111 -15.37 9.36 -4.83
C ASN A 111 -15.20 10.21 -6.10
N MET A 112 -15.18 9.59 -7.29
CA MET A 112 -15.33 10.33 -8.56
C MET A 112 -16.76 10.30 -9.11
N GLY A 113 -17.63 9.49 -8.52
CA GLY A 113 -19.04 9.41 -8.88
C GLY A 113 -19.85 10.54 -8.26
N ARG A 114 -21.02 10.81 -8.84
CA ARG A 114 -22.01 11.77 -8.30
C ARG A 114 -22.82 11.22 -7.14
N ILE A 115 -22.78 9.90 -6.94
CA ILE A 115 -23.57 9.18 -5.94
C ILE A 115 -22.61 8.74 -4.82
N PRO A 116 -22.91 9.04 -3.54
CA PRO A 116 -22.14 8.52 -2.41
C PRO A 116 -22.09 6.99 -2.41
N VAL A 117 -20.92 6.42 -2.08
CA VAL A 117 -20.73 4.97 -1.96
C VAL A 117 -20.53 4.62 -0.49
N MET A 118 -21.37 3.72 0.01
CA MET A 118 -21.25 3.21 1.37
C MET A 118 -20.12 2.18 1.44
N LEU A 119 -19.21 2.36 2.40
CA LEU A 119 -18.16 1.39 2.73
C LEU A 119 -18.41 0.80 4.11
N TYR A 120 -18.13 -0.49 4.23
CA TYR A 120 -18.36 -1.26 5.45
C TYR A 120 -17.03 -1.81 5.96
N PRO A 121 -16.67 -1.60 7.23
CA PRO A 121 -15.50 -2.25 7.81
C PRO A 121 -15.55 -3.78 7.61
N GLY A 122 -14.44 -4.37 7.21
CA GLY A 122 -14.33 -5.80 6.90
C GLY A 122 -14.69 -6.19 5.46
N MET A 123 -15.26 -5.29 4.65
CA MET A 123 -15.48 -5.57 3.22
C MET A 123 -14.15 -5.72 2.48
N ARG A 124 -14.11 -6.56 1.45
CA ARG A 124 -12.98 -6.62 0.52
C ARG A 124 -12.94 -5.34 -0.31
N ILE A 125 -11.80 -4.68 -0.38
CA ILE A 125 -11.69 -3.33 -0.99
C ILE A 125 -10.60 -3.20 -2.04
N CYS A 126 -9.52 -3.97 -1.93
CA CYS A 126 -8.45 -4.02 -2.91
C CYS A 126 -7.71 -5.36 -2.82
N SER A 127 -6.81 -5.63 -3.75
CA SER A 127 -6.00 -6.84 -3.77
C SER A 127 -4.51 -6.51 -3.81
N LEU A 128 -3.68 -7.44 -3.31
CA LEU A 128 -2.23 -7.39 -3.42
C LEU A 128 -1.74 -8.50 -4.33
N SER A 129 -0.94 -8.14 -5.34
CA SER A 129 -0.01 -9.05 -6.00
C SER A 129 1.38 -8.94 -5.34
N PHE A 130 2.21 -9.97 -5.49
CA PHE A 130 3.57 -9.96 -4.98
C PHE A 130 4.54 -10.21 -6.12
N GLU A 131 5.52 -9.32 -6.26
CA GLU A 131 6.58 -9.45 -7.24
C GLU A 131 7.88 -9.89 -6.56
N GLN A 132 8.53 -10.91 -7.12
CA GLN A 132 9.82 -11.36 -6.64
C GLN A 132 10.93 -10.50 -7.24
N LEU A 133 11.72 -9.88 -6.35
CA LEU A 133 12.97 -9.23 -6.74
C LEU A 133 13.99 -10.27 -7.22
N THR A 134 14.80 -9.88 -8.19
CA THR A 134 15.89 -10.70 -8.75
C THR A 134 16.95 -11.05 -7.70
N SER A 135 17.19 -10.16 -6.75
CA SER A 135 18.06 -10.36 -5.59
C SER A 135 17.48 -9.67 -4.35
N PRO A 136 17.90 -10.04 -3.12
CA PRO A 136 17.50 -9.33 -1.92
C PRO A 136 17.90 -7.85 -1.97
N ALA A 137 17.02 -6.95 -1.53
CA ALA A 137 17.36 -5.54 -1.45
C ALA A 137 18.44 -5.29 -0.39
N GLU A 138 19.45 -4.51 -0.77
CA GLU A 138 20.56 -4.12 0.12
C GLU A 138 20.06 -3.34 1.35
N VAL A 139 19.15 -2.38 1.11
CA VAL A 139 18.51 -1.59 2.16
C VAL A 139 16.99 -1.76 2.08
N PRO A 140 16.39 -2.75 2.78
CA PRO A 140 14.95 -2.90 2.85
C PRO A 140 14.30 -1.71 3.57
N TYR A 141 13.01 -1.47 3.32
CA TYR A 141 12.29 -0.29 3.80
C TYR A 141 12.47 -0.02 5.31
N TYR A 142 12.35 -1.04 6.14
CA TYR A 142 12.52 -0.90 7.60
C TYR A 142 13.92 -0.48 8.06
N LYS A 143 14.94 -0.52 7.20
CA LYS A 143 16.32 -0.06 7.47
C LYS A 143 16.65 1.29 6.81
N LYS A 144 15.79 1.79 5.91
CA LYS A 144 16.04 3.02 5.16
C LYS A 144 15.92 4.22 6.12
N LYS A 145 16.97 5.05 6.18
CA LYS A 145 17.06 6.20 7.12
C LYS A 145 15.88 7.18 6.99
N GLY A 146 15.31 7.31 5.79
CA GLY A 146 14.16 8.16 5.49
C GLY A 146 12.81 7.43 5.49
N ALA A 147 12.71 6.20 6.01
CA ALA A 147 11.45 5.47 6.01
C ALA A 147 10.46 6.06 7.03
N LYS A 148 9.41 6.70 6.54
CA LYS A 148 8.45 7.49 7.33
C LYS A 148 7.36 6.65 7.99
N TYR A 149 7.07 5.46 7.46
CA TYR A 149 5.86 4.68 7.80
C TYR A 149 6.17 3.27 8.34
N VAL A 150 7.38 3.04 8.84
CA VAL A 150 7.74 1.75 9.47
C VAL A 150 6.91 1.54 10.73
N GLY A 151 6.22 0.41 10.81
CA GLY A 151 5.41 0.01 11.96
C GLY A 151 4.06 0.74 12.07
N GLN A 152 3.63 1.44 11.02
CA GLN A 152 2.36 2.16 10.99
C GLN A 152 1.18 1.25 11.38
N LYS A 153 0.30 1.73 12.27
CA LYS A 153 -0.84 0.94 12.79
C LYS A 153 -2.21 1.43 12.31
N LYS A 154 -2.29 2.65 11.81
CA LYS A 154 -3.53 3.33 11.39
C LYS A 154 -3.19 4.30 10.24
N PRO A 155 -4.15 4.80 9.46
CA PRO A 155 -3.86 5.83 8.46
C PRO A 155 -3.33 7.10 9.15
N GLU A 156 -2.01 7.30 9.08
CA GLU A 156 -1.32 8.46 9.65
C GLU A 156 -1.41 9.63 8.66
N ALA A 157 -1.29 10.86 9.16
CA ALA A 157 -1.16 12.02 8.28
C ALA A 157 0.11 11.91 7.43
N SER A 158 0.10 12.54 6.26
CA SER A 158 1.27 12.62 5.40
C SER A 158 2.46 13.22 6.15
N LYS A 159 3.60 12.53 6.08
CA LYS A 159 4.89 12.98 6.62
C LYS A 159 5.76 13.62 5.54
N ILE A 160 5.15 14.21 4.50
CA ILE A 160 5.88 14.81 3.39
C ILE A 160 6.85 15.90 3.86
N ALA A 161 6.47 16.71 4.86
CA ALA A 161 7.34 17.72 5.48
C ALA A 161 8.65 17.18 6.11
N GLN A 162 8.79 15.86 6.23
CA GLN A 162 10.00 15.19 6.71
C GLN A 162 10.92 14.74 5.57
N GLU A 163 10.56 15.01 4.31
CA GLU A 163 11.54 14.95 3.20
C GLU A 163 12.62 16.00 3.46
N LYS A 164 13.88 15.55 3.45
CA LYS A 164 15.08 16.38 3.53
C LYS A 164 15.78 16.33 2.18
#